data_AF-A0A0G1MUB9-F1
#
_entry.id   AF-A0A0G1MUB9-F1
#
_cell.length_a   1.000
_cell.length_b   1.000
_cell.length_c   1.000
_cell.angle_alpha   90.00
_cell.angle_beta   90.00
_cell.angle_gamma   90.00
#
_symmetry.space_group_name_H-M   'P 1'
#
loop_
_entity.id
_entity.type
_entity.pdbx_description
1 polymer ?
#
loop_
_entity_poly.entity_id
_entity_poly.type
_entity_poly.pdbx_seq_one_letter_code
_entity_poly.pdbx_strand_id
1 'polypeptide(L)'
;MATFTQKRNEHLDAYFYDPLLQMSYAERLIVSVVSNSWMIVYMVGAAIFLLADIEWMFWLGVLNSLYLIDWLLHRSVPQEYLPGSGEPEGNLAFYLSPRARRAIISAYNKATVLGGGFFLNLARVLSETRSIGEMLARLGVDAREFNAKLDVYLGRDLVSYKDKERLLAEVEYLVFAAFENRGSAGRSINNMDLFAAVGGVKNEQLILLFETFEINGGLLRGVVLFGRSADRASLSFRRIRRQWHELAADEYFVDSILELEKKHKVYVMHDAVRAAMRYREERFPGESSLGSVRDLIRDAAIYVSLKGDNIVRSDDVTHALEEGAARATKGAVPSSLEEPGAKQIYGK
;
A
#
# COMPACT_ATOMS: atom_id res chain seq x y z
N MET A 1 14.81 26.97 9.84
CA MET A 1 16.02 26.14 9.66
C MET A 1 16.28 25.16 10.81
N ALA A 2 15.72 25.34 12.02
CA ALA A 2 15.89 24.40 13.14
C ALA A 2 14.75 23.35 13.29
N THR A 3 13.65 23.43 12.52
CA THR A 3 12.42 22.71 12.86
C THR A 3 12.27 21.31 12.25
N PHE A 4 13.06 20.93 11.24
CA PHE A 4 12.96 19.61 10.59
C PHE A 4 14.08 18.63 11.00
N THR A 5 15.23 19.14 11.44
CA THR A 5 16.38 18.35 11.91
C THR A 5 16.34 18.06 13.41
N GLN A 6 15.54 18.79 14.20
CA GLN A 6 15.53 18.73 15.67
C GLN A 6 14.54 17.69 16.25
N LYS A 7 14.25 16.64 15.49
CA LYS A 7 13.70 15.41 16.06
C LYS A 7 14.51 14.21 15.56
N ARG A 8 15.84 14.33 15.66
CA ARG A 8 16.73 13.16 15.78
C ARG A 8 16.24 12.42 17.02
N ASN A 9 15.39 11.42 16.84
CA ASN A 9 14.92 10.55 17.92
C ASN A 9 16.17 9.87 18.50
N GLU A 10 16.64 10.33 19.66
CA GLU A 10 17.82 9.82 20.40
C GLU A 10 17.70 8.33 20.82
N HIS A 11 16.64 7.65 20.37
CA HIS A 11 16.27 6.28 20.75
C HIS A 11 16.32 5.28 19.58
N LEU A 12 16.81 5.67 18.39
CA LEU A 12 16.88 4.77 17.23
C LEU A 12 18.29 4.77 16.64
N ASP A 13 18.95 3.62 16.63
CA ASP A 13 20.24 3.38 15.94
C ASP A 13 20.07 3.25 14.40
N ALA A 14 19.13 4.02 13.84
CA ALA A 14 18.80 4.03 12.43
C ALA A 14 19.17 5.35 11.76
N TYR A 15 19.66 5.26 10.53
CA TYR A 15 19.92 6.42 9.67
C TYR A 15 19.44 6.16 8.24
N PHE A 16 19.28 7.20 7.43
CA PHE A 16 18.97 7.05 6.02
C PHE A 16 20.12 7.56 5.15
N TYR A 17 20.71 6.67 4.36
CA TYR A 17 21.78 7.02 3.42
C TYR A 17 21.59 6.28 2.09
N ASP A 18 21.38 7.03 1.00
CA ASP A 18 21.35 6.48 -0.35
C ASP A 18 22.42 7.16 -1.22
N PRO A 19 23.44 6.43 -1.70
CA PRO A 19 24.47 6.98 -2.59
C PRO A 19 23.90 7.68 -3.83
N LEU A 20 22.79 7.19 -4.39
CA LEU A 20 22.19 7.82 -5.57
C LEU A 20 21.60 9.20 -5.25
N LEU A 21 21.08 9.39 -4.04
CA LEU A 21 20.54 10.68 -3.60
C LEU A 21 21.64 11.72 -3.34
N GLN A 22 22.86 11.27 -3.03
CA GLN A 22 24.03 12.14 -2.87
C GLN A 22 24.64 12.60 -4.19
N MET A 23 24.38 11.89 -5.28
CA MET A 23 24.88 12.26 -6.61
C MET A 23 24.13 13.46 -7.20
N SER A 24 24.79 14.22 -8.07
CA SER A 24 24.12 15.23 -8.89
C SER A 24 23.12 14.58 -9.87
N TYR A 25 22.18 15.38 -10.38
CA TYR A 25 21.22 14.89 -11.38
C TYR A 25 21.93 14.30 -12.61
N ALA A 26 22.98 14.97 -13.10
CA ALA A 26 23.76 14.52 -14.25
C ALA A 26 24.50 13.20 -13.99
N GLU A 27 25.14 13.06 -12.82
CA GLU A 27 25.79 11.80 -12.41
C GLU A 27 24.78 10.65 -12.37
N ARG A 28 23.62 10.86 -11.76
CA ARG A 28 22.58 9.83 -11.65
C ARG A 28 22.05 9.40 -13.02
N LEU A 29 21.89 10.35 -13.94
CA LEU A 29 21.52 10.06 -15.33
C LEU A 29 22.59 9.22 -16.02
N ILE A 30 23.87 9.59 -15.91
CA ILE A 30 24.97 8.83 -16.50
C ILE A 30 24.98 7.40 -15.96
N VAL A 31 24.92 7.22 -14.63
CA VAL A 31 24.88 5.89 -14.01
C VAL A 31 23.68 5.08 -14.52
N SER A 32 22.51 5.71 -14.62
CA SER A 32 21.30 5.05 -15.11
C SER A 32 21.41 4.65 -16.58
N VAL A 33 21.95 5.52 -17.44
CA VAL A 33 22.15 5.24 -18.87
C VAL A 33 23.17 4.12 -19.04
N VAL A 34 24.34 4.22 -18.41
CA VAL A 34 25.41 3.22 -18.51
C VAL A 34 24.93 1.85 -18.00
N SER A 35 24.27 1.80 -16.84
CA SER A 35 23.76 0.55 -16.28
C SER A 35 22.69 -0.09 -17.16
N ASN A 36 21.76 0.70 -17.71
CA ASN A 36 20.72 0.19 -18.61
C ASN A 36 21.31 -0.24 -19.97
N SER A 37 22.25 0.51 -20.53
CA SER A 37 22.93 0.17 -21.78
C SER A 37 23.71 -1.13 -21.63
N TRP A 38 24.42 -1.31 -20.51
CA TRP A 38 25.14 -2.55 -20.22
C TRP A 38 24.21 -3.75 -20.14
N MET A 39 23.02 -3.60 -19.54
CA MET A 39 22.01 -4.65 -19.51
C MET A 39 21.51 -5.03 -20.91
N ILE A 40 21.32 -4.06 -21.81
CA ILE A 40 20.96 -4.33 -23.21
C ILE A 40 22.07 -5.12 -23.90
N VAL A 41 23.33 -4.72 -23.72
CA VAL A 41 24.48 -5.44 -24.27
C VAL A 41 24.52 -6.88 -23.74
N TYR A 42 24.25 -7.10 -22.45
CA TYR A 42 24.15 -8.43 -21.87
C TYR A 42 23.02 -9.27 -22.47
N MET A 43 21.83 -8.69 -22.65
CA MET A 43 20.70 -9.39 -23.28
C MET A 43 20.98 -9.78 -24.73
N VAL A 44 21.53 -8.85 -25.51
CA VAL A 44 21.88 -9.10 -26.92
C VAL A 44 23.02 -10.11 -27.01
N GLY A 45 24.05 -10.00 -26.17
CA GLY A 45 25.16 -10.94 -26.09
C GLY A 45 24.70 -12.35 -25.73
N ALA A 46 23.80 -12.49 -24.75
CA ALA A 46 23.21 -13.78 -24.40
C ALA A 46 22.47 -14.41 -25.58
N ALA A 47 21.69 -13.62 -26.33
CA ALA A 47 20.99 -14.10 -27.52
C ALA A 47 21.95 -14.53 -28.64
N ILE A 48 23.00 -13.75 -28.91
CA ILE A 48 24.02 -14.09 -29.92
C ILE A 48 24.74 -15.39 -29.53
N PHE A 49 25.14 -15.53 -28.27
CA PHE A 49 25.86 -16.72 -27.79
C PHE A 49 24.98 -17.98 -27.82
N LEU A 50 23.68 -17.86 -27.55
CA LEU A 50 22.74 -18.98 -27.70
C LEU A 50 22.52 -19.42 -29.15
N LEU A 51 22.67 -18.50 -30.12
CA LEU A 51 22.52 -18.78 -31.55
C LEU A 51 23.84 -19.15 -32.24
N ALA A 52 24.96 -19.11 -31.52
CA ALA A 52 26.26 -19.43 -32.09
C ALA A 52 26.42 -20.96 -32.26
N ASP A 53 26.91 -21.39 -33.42
CA ASP A 53 27.22 -22.80 -33.72
C ASP A 53 28.45 -23.33 -32.95
N ILE A 54 29.00 -22.54 -32.03
CA ILE A 54 30.21 -22.84 -31.26
C ILE A 54 29.79 -23.34 -29.86
N GLU A 55 30.14 -24.59 -29.54
CA GLU A 55 29.68 -25.27 -28.32
C GLU A 55 30.01 -24.54 -27.01
N TRP A 56 31.24 -23.99 -26.87
CA TRP A 56 31.60 -23.24 -25.66
C TRP A 56 30.88 -21.89 -25.55
N MET A 57 30.56 -21.25 -26.69
CA MET A 57 29.78 -20.02 -26.70
C MET A 57 28.32 -20.30 -26.35
N PHE A 58 27.75 -21.41 -26.82
CA PHE A 58 26.39 -21.83 -26.46
C PHE A 58 26.23 -21.97 -24.94
N TRP A 59 27.16 -22.65 -24.27
CA TRP A 59 27.13 -22.78 -22.81
C TRP A 59 27.30 -21.44 -22.07
N LEU A 60 28.12 -20.53 -22.60
CA LEU A 60 28.18 -19.15 -22.08
C LEU A 60 26.85 -18.41 -22.26
N GLY A 61 26.16 -18.61 -23.39
CA GLY A 61 24.82 -18.06 -23.63
C GLY A 61 23.78 -18.59 -22.64
N VAL A 62 23.81 -19.89 -22.34
CA VAL A 62 22.95 -20.52 -21.33
C VAL A 62 23.21 -19.93 -19.95
N LEU A 63 24.48 -19.81 -19.54
CA LEU A 63 24.84 -19.23 -18.23
C LEU A 63 24.42 -17.76 -18.12
N ASN A 64 24.65 -16.95 -19.16
CA ASN A 64 24.19 -15.56 -19.19
C ASN A 64 22.67 -15.45 -19.13
N SER A 65 21.95 -16.37 -19.78
CA SER A 65 20.49 -16.40 -19.74
C SER A 65 19.97 -16.75 -18.36
N LEU A 66 20.61 -17.69 -17.65
CA LEU A 66 20.28 -17.99 -16.26
C LEU A 66 20.50 -16.77 -15.35
N TYR A 67 21.60 -16.05 -15.54
CA TYR A 67 21.84 -14.79 -14.81
C TYR A 67 20.75 -13.74 -15.09
N LEU A 68 20.35 -13.56 -16.36
CA LEU A 68 19.29 -12.61 -16.72
C LEU A 68 17.93 -13.00 -16.13
N ILE A 69 17.61 -14.30 -16.12
CA ILE A 69 16.39 -14.82 -15.50
C ILE A 69 16.42 -14.59 -13.98
N ASP A 70 17.52 -14.94 -13.33
CA ASP A 70 17.71 -14.71 -11.89
C ASP A 70 17.58 -13.22 -11.54
N TRP A 71 18.26 -12.36 -12.30
CA TRP A 71 18.16 -10.91 -12.16
C TRP A 71 16.72 -10.40 -12.33
N LEU A 72 15.99 -10.92 -13.32
CA LEU A 72 14.60 -10.51 -13.58
C LEU A 72 13.68 -10.91 -12.43
N LEU A 73 13.87 -12.11 -11.86
CA LEU A 73 13.10 -12.62 -10.73
C LEU A 73 13.38 -11.86 -9.43
N HIS A 74 14.64 -11.49 -9.18
CA HIS A 74 15.05 -10.78 -7.95
C HIS A 74 14.87 -9.26 -8.03
N ARG A 75 14.54 -8.70 -9.20
CA ARG A 75 14.40 -7.25 -9.42
C ARG A 75 13.37 -6.56 -8.52
N SER A 76 12.40 -7.30 -7.97
CA SER A 76 11.34 -6.78 -7.11
C SER A 76 11.56 -6.96 -5.61
N VAL A 77 12.66 -7.60 -5.20
CA VAL A 77 12.93 -7.95 -3.80
C VAL A 77 13.76 -6.84 -3.13
N PRO A 78 13.39 -6.36 -1.92
CA PRO A 78 14.23 -5.43 -1.14
C PRO A 78 15.57 -6.07 -0.75
N GLN A 79 16.60 -5.25 -0.52
CA GLN A 79 17.94 -5.75 -0.19
C GLN A 79 17.96 -6.49 1.14
N GLU A 80 17.20 -5.98 2.11
CA GLU A 80 16.97 -6.68 3.38
C GLU A 80 15.49 -6.66 3.75
N TYR A 81 15.07 -7.70 4.47
CA TYR A 81 13.77 -7.73 5.13
C TYR A 81 13.95 -7.31 6.58
N LEU A 82 13.08 -6.43 7.05
CA LEU A 82 13.09 -6.00 8.45
C LEU A 82 12.79 -7.19 9.37
N PRO A 83 13.52 -7.35 10.50
CA PRO A 83 13.12 -8.28 11.55
C PRO A 83 11.74 -7.88 12.06
N GLY A 84 10.84 -8.87 12.21
CA GLY A 84 9.39 -8.66 12.45
C GLY A 84 9.02 -7.91 13.74
N SER A 85 9.99 -7.61 14.61
CA SER A 85 9.78 -6.91 15.88
C SER A 85 11.00 -6.12 16.36
N GLY A 86 12.00 -5.88 15.49
CA GLY A 86 13.21 -5.16 15.88
C GLY A 86 13.07 -3.65 15.70
N GLU A 87 13.64 -2.88 16.64
CA GLU A 87 14.02 -1.50 16.37
C GLU A 87 14.96 -1.47 15.16
N PRO A 88 14.82 -0.48 14.26
CA PRO A 88 15.68 -0.40 13.09
C PRO A 88 17.11 -0.17 13.55
N GLU A 89 17.99 -1.13 13.28
CA GLU A 89 19.43 -0.95 13.37
C GLU A 89 19.97 -0.71 11.96
N GLY A 90 20.69 0.39 11.76
CA GLY A 90 21.40 0.68 10.51
C GLY A 90 20.61 1.46 9.46
N ASN A 91 20.92 1.22 8.18
CA ASN A 91 20.50 2.09 7.09
C ASN A 91 19.11 1.73 6.55
N LEU A 92 18.14 2.64 6.71
CA LEU A 92 16.77 2.47 6.23
C LEU A 92 16.65 2.29 4.70
N ALA A 93 17.67 2.70 3.94
CA ALA A 93 17.69 2.52 2.49
C ALA A 93 17.64 1.03 2.07
N PHE A 94 18.15 0.11 2.91
CA PHE A 94 18.16 -1.33 2.63
C PHE A 94 16.77 -1.97 2.73
N TYR A 95 15.88 -1.35 3.51
CA TYR A 95 14.51 -1.82 3.74
C TYR A 95 13.50 -1.21 2.77
N LEU A 96 13.89 -0.24 1.94
CA LEU A 96 13.06 0.28 0.86
C LEU A 96 12.89 -0.78 -0.23
N SER A 97 11.66 -1.02 -0.66
CA SER A 97 11.47 -1.82 -1.87
C SER A 97 12.01 -1.11 -3.11
N PRO A 98 12.42 -1.85 -4.15
CA PRO A 98 12.93 -1.24 -5.38
C PRO A 98 11.94 -0.29 -6.08
N ARG A 99 10.63 -0.45 -5.83
CA ARG A 99 9.59 0.46 -6.33
C ARG A 99 9.53 1.75 -5.50
N ALA A 100 9.56 1.63 -4.18
CA ALA A 100 9.58 2.77 -3.26
C ALA A 100 10.82 3.65 -3.48
N ARG A 101 12.00 3.01 -3.57
CA ARG A 101 13.26 3.70 -3.87
C ARG A 101 13.21 4.44 -5.20
N ARG A 102 12.68 3.81 -6.26
CA ARG A 102 12.50 4.46 -7.57
C ARG A 102 11.53 5.64 -7.51
N ALA A 103 10.45 5.53 -6.74
CA ALA A 103 9.49 6.62 -6.56
C ALA A 103 10.15 7.83 -5.89
N ILE A 104 10.91 7.62 -4.82
CA ILE A 104 11.68 8.67 -4.13
C ILE A 104 12.67 9.34 -5.09
N ILE A 105 13.48 8.55 -5.81
CA ILE A 105 14.47 9.07 -6.76
C ILE A 105 13.81 9.89 -7.88
N SER A 106 12.69 9.40 -8.41
CA SER A 106 11.93 10.09 -9.46
C SER A 106 11.37 11.41 -8.95
N ALA A 107 10.74 11.40 -7.78
CA ALA A 107 10.20 12.60 -7.14
C ALA A 107 11.29 13.63 -6.81
N TYR A 108 12.42 13.18 -6.28
CA TYR A 108 13.58 14.01 -5.98
C TYR A 108 14.11 14.69 -7.25
N ASN A 109 14.27 13.93 -8.34
CA ASN A 109 14.71 14.47 -9.63
C ASN A 109 13.71 15.51 -10.16
N LYS A 110 12.41 15.21 -10.12
CA LYS A 110 11.36 16.15 -10.54
C LYS A 110 11.38 17.42 -9.69
N ALA A 111 11.49 17.31 -8.37
CA ALA A 111 11.58 18.47 -7.48
C ALA A 111 12.81 19.34 -7.75
N THR A 112 13.94 18.72 -8.09
CA THR A 112 15.19 19.42 -8.43
C THR A 112 15.09 20.15 -9.77
N VAL A 113 14.50 19.51 -10.78
CA VAL A 113 14.47 20.03 -12.17
C VAL A 113 13.25 20.92 -12.45
N LEU A 114 12.07 20.50 -12.02
CA LEU A 114 10.78 21.12 -12.32
C LEU A 114 10.28 22.05 -11.20
N GLY A 115 10.80 21.92 -9.98
CA GLY A 115 10.24 22.59 -8.81
C GLY A 115 9.04 21.82 -8.22
N GLY A 116 8.22 22.48 -7.40
CA GLY A 116 6.98 21.89 -6.84
C GLY A 116 7.13 21.18 -5.50
N GLY A 117 8.31 21.23 -4.87
CA GLY A 117 8.59 20.55 -3.60
C GLY A 117 8.67 19.02 -3.71
N PHE A 118 9.43 18.37 -2.82
CA PHE A 118 9.62 16.91 -2.87
C PHE A 118 8.31 16.14 -2.64
N PHE A 119 7.53 16.54 -1.62
CA PHE A 119 6.36 15.78 -1.20
C PHE A 119 5.24 15.74 -2.24
N LEU A 120 4.98 16.85 -2.94
CA LEU A 120 3.97 16.88 -4.01
C LEU A 120 4.40 16.06 -5.23
N ASN A 121 5.67 16.19 -5.63
CA ASN A 121 6.23 15.37 -6.71
C ASN A 121 6.16 13.87 -6.36
N LEU A 122 6.39 13.53 -5.09
CA LEU A 122 6.28 12.15 -4.64
C LEU A 122 4.83 11.68 -4.61
N ALA A 123 3.90 12.48 -4.08
CA ALA A 123 2.47 12.18 -4.14
C ALA A 123 2.05 11.84 -5.57
N ARG A 124 2.55 12.61 -6.55
CA ARG A 124 2.22 12.46 -7.97
C ARG A 124 2.79 11.19 -8.59
N VAL A 125 4.03 10.86 -8.26
CA VAL A 125 4.67 9.62 -8.72
C VAL A 125 4.01 8.40 -8.08
N LEU A 126 3.61 8.49 -6.81
CA LEU A 126 2.98 7.39 -6.10
C LEU A 126 1.54 7.14 -6.57
N SER A 127 0.74 8.18 -6.79
CA SER A 127 -0.66 8.10 -7.24
C SER A 127 -0.83 7.52 -8.64
N GLU A 128 0.23 7.50 -9.47
CA GLU A 128 0.24 6.81 -10.76
C GLU A 128 0.38 5.29 -10.63
N THR A 129 0.79 4.81 -9.46
CA THR A 129 0.97 3.37 -9.26
C THR A 129 -0.36 2.69 -8.94
N ARG A 130 -0.58 1.52 -9.55
CA ARG A 130 -1.79 0.72 -9.38
C ARG A 130 -2.20 0.52 -7.92
N SER A 131 -1.24 0.21 -7.04
CA SER A 131 -1.48 -0.01 -5.61
C SER A 131 -2.08 1.22 -4.91
N ILE A 132 -1.67 2.43 -5.30
CA ILE A 132 -2.21 3.67 -4.72
C ILE A 132 -3.54 4.03 -5.38
N GLY A 133 -3.71 3.76 -6.67
CA GLY A 133 -5.01 3.91 -7.33
C GLY A 133 -6.09 3.05 -6.67
N GLU A 134 -5.78 1.79 -6.34
CA GLU A 134 -6.68 0.89 -5.60
C GLU A 134 -6.94 1.39 -4.17
N MET A 135 -5.93 1.94 -3.49
CA MET A 135 -6.08 2.58 -2.17
C MET A 135 -7.00 3.81 -2.21
N LEU A 136 -6.83 4.69 -3.20
CA LEU A 136 -7.69 5.86 -3.40
C LEU A 136 -9.14 5.43 -3.71
N ALA A 137 -9.32 4.43 -4.57
CA ALA A 137 -10.64 3.89 -4.89
C ALA A 137 -11.36 3.35 -3.63
N ARG A 138 -10.62 2.67 -2.72
CA ARG A 138 -11.16 2.23 -1.41
C ARG A 138 -11.60 3.36 -0.50
N LEU A 139 -11.00 4.53 -0.66
CA LEU A 139 -11.38 5.77 0.03
C LEU A 139 -12.51 6.52 -0.69
N GLY A 140 -13.05 5.98 -1.77
CA GLY A 140 -14.07 6.65 -2.59
C GLY A 140 -13.50 7.76 -3.48
N VAL A 141 -12.19 7.81 -3.68
CA VAL A 141 -11.51 8.86 -4.44
C VAL A 141 -11.08 8.33 -5.80
N ASP A 142 -11.51 9.01 -6.86
CA ASP A 142 -11.03 8.71 -8.21
C ASP A 142 -9.57 9.17 -8.38
N ALA A 143 -8.72 8.25 -8.84
CA ALA A 143 -7.29 8.53 -8.99
C ALA A 143 -6.99 9.61 -10.04
N ARG A 144 -7.83 9.76 -11.08
CA ARG A 144 -7.62 10.80 -12.11
C ARG A 144 -8.00 12.17 -11.56
N GLU A 145 -9.10 12.26 -10.83
CA GLU A 145 -9.51 13.50 -10.16
C GLU A 145 -8.46 13.96 -9.14
N PHE A 146 -7.97 13.03 -8.31
CA PHE A 146 -6.88 13.28 -7.37
C PHE A 146 -5.63 13.83 -8.07
N ASN A 147 -5.21 13.18 -9.17
CA ASN A 147 -4.05 13.61 -9.95
C ASN A 147 -4.25 14.98 -10.59
N ALA A 148 -5.43 15.25 -11.14
CA ALA A 148 -5.74 16.55 -11.74
C ALA A 148 -5.64 17.69 -10.71
N LYS A 149 -6.15 17.48 -9.50
CA LYS A 149 -6.03 18.46 -8.40
C LYS A 149 -4.58 18.62 -7.95
N LEU A 150 -3.84 17.52 -7.83
CA LEU A 150 -2.42 17.55 -7.47
C LEU A 150 -1.57 18.32 -8.49
N ASP A 151 -1.85 18.16 -9.79
CA ASP A 151 -1.18 18.89 -10.87
C ASP A 151 -1.42 20.41 -10.77
N VAL A 152 -2.59 20.85 -10.29
CA VAL A 152 -2.85 22.28 -10.02
C VAL A 152 -1.96 22.83 -8.91
N TYR A 153 -1.71 22.06 -7.84
CA TYR A 153 -0.83 22.48 -6.76
C TYR A 153 0.64 22.48 -7.18
N LEU A 154 1.08 21.48 -7.95
CA LEU A 154 2.42 21.43 -8.53
C LEU A 154 2.71 22.64 -9.42
N GLY A 155 1.74 23.11 -10.20
CA GLY A 155 1.88 24.30 -11.05
C GLY A 155 1.96 25.63 -10.30
N ARG A 156 1.63 25.66 -8.99
CA ARG A 156 1.66 26.87 -8.15
C ARG A 156 2.98 27.07 -7.43
N ASP A 157 3.70 26.01 -7.11
CA ASP A 157 5.02 26.07 -6.45
C ASP A 157 6.14 25.89 -7.47
N LEU A 158 6.40 26.92 -8.29
CA LEU A 158 7.48 26.88 -9.29
C LEU A 158 8.88 27.16 -8.71
N VAL A 159 9.00 27.27 -7.39
CA VAL A 159 10.32 27.48 -6.77
C VAL A 159 11.11 26.18 -6.92
N SER A 160 12.11 26.20 -7.81
CA SER A 160 13.09 25.13 -7.92
C SER A 160 13.93 25.10 -6.64
N TYR A 161 13.74 24.06 -5.85
CA TYR A 161 14.55 23.81 -4.67
C TYR A 161 15.90 23.25 -5.09
N LYS A 162 16.84 24.15 -5.40
CA LYS A 162 18.26 23.80 -5.58
C LYS A 162 18.96 23.47 -4.26
N ASP A 163 18.29 23.68 -3.14
CA ASP A 163 18.80 23.33 -1.82
C ASP A 163 18.77 21.80 -1.62
N LYS A 164 19.88 21.17 -1.99
CA LYS A 164 20.10 19.73 -1.90
C LYS A 164 19.92 19.24 -0.47
N GLU A 165 20.41 19.98 0.53
CA GLU A 165 20.36 19.58 1.94
C GLU A 165 18.92 19.54 2.43
N ARG A 166 18.13 20.56 2.08
CA ARG A 166 16.70 20.59 2.38
C ARG A 166 15.97 19.40 1.77
N LEU A 167 16.18 19.11 0.48
CA LEU A 167 15.52 17.99 -0.19
C LEU A 167 15.91 16.64 0.43
N LEU A 168 17.18 16.47 0.81
CA LEU A 168 17.64 15.26 1.49
C LEU A 168 16.98 15.10 2.87
N ALA A 169 16.84 16.18 3.63
CA ALA A 169 16.14 16.17 4.91
C ALA A 169 14.65 15.83 4.75
N GLU A 170 13.99 16.34 3.70
CA GLU A 170 12.60 16.01 3.39
C GLU A 170 12.43 14.53 3.02
N VAL A 171 13.37 13.95 2.27
CA VAL A 171 13.39 12.51 1.95
C VAL A 171 13.59 11.68 3.22
N GLU A 172 14.61 12.02 4.03
CA GLU A 172 14.92 11.31 5.26
C GLU A 172 13.71 11.30 6.20
N TYR A 173 13.13 12.48 6.48
CA TYR A 173 11.93 12.61 7.29
C TYR A 173 10.81 11.68 6.81
N LEU A 174 10.57 11.65 5.49
CA LEU A 174 9.51 10.81 4.93
C LEU A 174 9.79 9.33 5.10
N VAL A 175 11.04 8.88 4.89
CA VAL A 175 11.39 7.46 5.02
C VAL A 175 11.21 7.00 6.45
N PHE A 176 11.59 7.82 7.43
CA PHE A 176 11.31 7.55 8.85
C PHE A 176 9.81 7.49 9.14
N ALA A 177 9.03 8.46 8.65
CA ALA A 177 7.58 8.45 8.83
C ALA A 177 6.90 7.22 8.17
N ALA A 178 7.40 6.79 7.01
CA ALA A 178 6.92 5.59 6.31
C ALA A 178 7.28 4.31 7.08
N PHE A 179 8.47 4.28 7.68
CA PHE A 179 8.88 3.19 8.55
C PHE A 179 7.98 3.06 9.79
N GLU A 180 7.66 4.18 10.46
CA GLU A 180 6.74 4.20 11.60
C GLU A 180 5.32 3.75 11.20
N ASN A 181 4.83 4.24 10.07
CA ASN A 181 3.49 3.90 9.56
C ASN A 181 3.34 2.44 9.09
N ARG A 182 4.46 1.75 8.84
CA ARG A 182 4.48 0.35 8.40
C ARG A 182 3.81 -0.58 9.42
N GLY A 183 3.93 -0.29 10.71
CA GLY A 183 3.64 -1.26 11.78
C GLY A 183 4.52 -2.52 11.70
N SER A 184 4.30 -3.48 12.61
CA SER A 184 5.11 -4.70 12.77
C SER A 184 4.97 -5.69 11.60
N ALA A 185 3.93 -5.57 10.77
CA ALA A 185 3.56 -6.56 9.75
C ALA A 185 4.26 -6.39 8.39
N GLY A 186 4.85 -5.23 8.09
CA GLY A 186 5.45 -4.99 6.77
C GLY A 186 6.89 -5.50 6.72
N ARG A 187 7.29 -6.33 5.75
CA ARG A 187 8.70 -6.79 5.67
C ARG A 187 9.66 -5.77 5.05
N SER A 188 9.13 -4.73 4.43
CA SER A 188 9.85 -3.64 3.75
C SER A 188 8.97 -2.39 3.70
N ILE A 189 9.60 -1.24 3.43
CA ILE A 189 8.94 0.03 3.20
C ILE A 189 8.54 0.12 1.72
N ASN A 190 7.24 0.21 1.46
CA ASN A 190 6.64 0.19 0.12
C ASN A 190 5.98 1.51 -0.26
N ASN A 191 5.51 1.61 -1.52
CA ASN A 191 4.81 2.79 -2.04
C ASN A 191 3.60 3.19 -1.18
N MET A 192 2.85 2.21 -0.67
CA MET A 192 1.72 2.42 0.23
C MET A 192 2.14 3.14 1.52
N ASP A 193 3.30 2.76 2.07
CA ASP A 193 3.83 3.33 3.31
C ASP A 193 4.34 4.75 3.09
N LEU A 194 5.02 4.96 1.96
CA LEU A 194 5.43 6.29 1.52
C LEU A 194 4.22 7.19 1.30
N PHE A 195 3.15 6.68 0.68
CA PHE A 195 1.95 7.48 0.41
C PHE A 195 1.21 7.85 1.70
N ALA A 196 1.09 6.92 2.64
CA ALA A 196 0.54 7.22 3.97
C ALA A 196 1.42 8.20 4.74
N ALA A 197 2.75 8.10 4.62
CA ALA A 197 3.67 9.07 5.21
C ALA A 197 3.48 10.47 4.60
N VAL A 198 3.32 10.58 3.28
CA VAL A 198 3.03 11.85 2.60
C VAL A 198 1.76 12.50 3.15
N GLY A 199 0.71 11.73 3.44
CA GLY A 199 -0.51 12.23 4.07
C GLY A 199 -0.37 12.72 5.50
N GLY A 200 0.73 12.41 6.18
CA GLY A 200 1.06 12.91 7.52
C GLY A 200 2.03 14.09 7.52
N VAL A 201 2.53 14.53 6.35
CA VAL A 201 3.48 15.64 6.26
C VAL A 201 2.77 16.96 6.51
N LYS A 202 3.39 17.82 7.33
CA LYS A 202 2.94 19.21 7.56
C LYS A 202 3.30 20.13 6.40
N ASN A 203 2.72 19.88 5.23
CA ASN A 203 2.83 20.73 4.05
C ASN A 203 1.45 21.31 3.72
N GLU A 204 1.34 22.64 3.69
CA GLU A 204 0.07 23.35 3.52
C GLU A 204 -0.69 22.93 2.26
N GLN A 205 0.02 22.79 1.13
CA GLN A 205 -0.60 22.42 -0.15
C GLN A 205 -1.09 20.97 -0.15
N LEU A 206 -0.36 20.07 0.49
CA LEU A 206 -0.81 18.68 0.68
C LEU A 206 -1.98 18.57 1.64
N ILE A 207 -1.98 19.34 2.74
CA ILE A 207 -3.08 19.36 3.70
C ILE A 207 -4.37 19.77 2.97
N LEU A 208 -4.34 20.88 2.24
CA LEU A 208 -5.49 21.35 1.44
C LEU A 208 -5.95 20.32 0.41
N LEU A 209 -5.00 19.64 -0.26
CA LEU A 209 -5.31 18.58 -1.21
C LEU A 209 -6.03 17.41 -0.53
N PHE A 210 -5.47 16.89 0.57
CA PHE A 210 -6.06 15.77 1.30
C PHE A 210 -7.41 16.13 1.94
N GLU A 211 -7.55 17.36 2.46
CA GLU A 211 -8.83 17.88 2.97
C GLU A 211 -9.90 17.97 1.88
N THR A 212 -9.53 18.37 0.65
CA THR A 212 -10.46 18.40 -0.50
C THR A 212 -11.08 17.03 -0.79
N PHE A 213 -10.36 15.95 -0.49
CA PHE A 213 -10.82 14.57 -0.66
C PHE A 213 -11.21 13.89 0.66
N GLU A 214 -11.30 14.64 1.75
CA GLU A 214 -11.60 14.13 3.10
C GLU A 214 -10.67 12.98 3.56
N ILE A 215 -9.43 12.98 3.07
CA ILE A 215 -8.40 12.01 3.41
C ILE A 215 -7.65 12.49 4.66
N ASN A 216 -7.60 11.67 5.71
CA ASN A 216 -6.87 11.94 6.95
C ASN A 216 -5.70 10.95 7.09
N GLY A 217 -4.56 11.39 7.64
CA GLY A 217 -3.38 10.54 7.87
C GLY A 217 -3.66 9.28 8.70
N GLY A 218 -4.62 9.33 9.64
CA GLY A 218 -5.10 8.14 10.36
C GLY A 218 -5.80 7.12 9.45
N LEU A 219 -6.58 7.60 8.47
CA LEU A 219 -7.30 6.77 7.50
C LEU A 219 -6.34 6.09 6.53
N LEU A 220 -5.34 6.82 6.05
CA LEU A 220 -4.32 6.26 5.15
C LEU A 220 -3.58 5.09 5.81
N ARG A 221 -3.19 5.22 7.08
CA ARG A 221 -2.58 4.11 7.83
C ARG A 221 -3.48 2.87 7.87
N GLY A 222 -4.77 3.06 8.15
CA GLY A 222 -5.74 1.96 8.12
C GLY A 222 -5.78 1.26 6.76
N VAL A 223 -5.97 2.01 5.67
CA VAL A 223 -6.09 1.43 4.32
C VAL A 223 -4.81 0.74 3.83
N VAL A 224 -3.62 1.21 4.23
CA VAL A 224 -2.34 0.54 3.95
C VAL A 224 -2.32 -0.89 4.51
N LEU A 225 -2.85 -1.09 5.72
CA LEU A 225 -2.92 -2.43 6.33
C LEU A 225 -3.84 -3.36 5.51
N PHE A 226 -5.00 -2.86 5.06
CA PHE A 226 -5.91 -3.61 4.18
C PHE A 226 -5.32 -3.89 2.78
N GLY A 227 -4.50 -2.99 2.23
CA GLY A 227 -3.87 -3.16 0.91
C GLY A 227 -2.85 -4.29 0.86
N ARG A 228 -2.06 -4.44 1.93
CA ARG A 228 -0.99 -5.44 2.02
C ARG A 228 -1.47 -6.87 2.12
N SER A 229 -2.60 -7.10 2.80
CA SER A 229 -3.17 -8.44 2.95
C SER A 229 -3.87 -8.92 1.67
N ALA A 230 -4.39 -8.01 0.84
CA ALA A 230 -4.97 -8.33 -0.47
C ALA A 230 -3.91 -8.78 -1.50
N ASP A 231 -2.74 -8.12 -1.55
CA ASP A 231 -1.64 -8.50 -2.45
C ASP A 231 -1.11 -9.92 -2.18
N ARG A 232 -1.11 -10.36 -0.91
CA ARG A 232 -0.71 -11.72 -0.48
C ARG A 232 -1.68 -12.80 -0.96
N ALA A 233 -2.94 -12.48 -1.24
CA ALA A 233 -3.94 -13.47 -1.68
C ALA A 233 -3.77 -13.87 -3.17
N SER A 234 -3.01 -13.10 -3.95
CA SER A 234 -2.92 -13.28 -5.41
C SER A 234 -1.82 -14.25 -5.88
N LEU A 235 -0.81 -14.56 -5.05
CA LEU A 235 0.32 -15.40 -5.47
C LEU A 235 0.76 -16.39 -4.38
N SER A 236 0.49 -17.68 -4.65
CA SER A 236 1.09 -18.87 -3.99
C SER A 236 0.65 -19.22 -2.56
N PHE A 237 -0.45 -19.95 -2.47
CA PHE A 237 -0.97 -20.62 -1.26
C PHE A 237 -0.15 -21.83 -0.76
N ARG A 238 1.19 -21.86 -0.92
CA ARG A 238 1.94 -23.11 -0.67
C ARG A 238 3.18 -23.06 0.22
N ARG A 239 3.44 -21.96 0.94
CA ARG A 239 4.42 -21.97 2.03
C ARG A 239 4.10 -20.89 3.06
N ILE A 240 4.23 -21.26 4.34
CA ILE A 240 4.13 -20.44 5.56
C ILE A 240 2.72 -20.39 6.18
N ARG A 241 2.33 -21.53 6.76
CA ARG A 241 1.19 -21.66 7.69
C ARG A 241 1.65 -22.24 9.04
N ARG A 242 2.64 -21.61 9.70
CA ARG A 242 3.06 -22.13 11.03
C ARG A 242 3.66 -21.15 12.05
N GLN A 243 3.48 -19.84 11.93
CA GLN A 243 4.02 -18.91 12.95
C GLN A 243 3.19 -17.63 13.03
N TRP A 244 1.98 -17.69 13.58
CA TRP A 244 1.21 -16.48 13.91
C TRP A 244 0.31 -16.80 15.11
N HIS A 245 0.73 -16.44 16.32
CA HIS A 245 -0.11 -16.61 17.51
C HIS A 245 -0.04 -15.49 18.57
N GLU A 246 0.67 -14.37 18.39
CA GLU A 246 0.91 -13.43 19.51
C GLU A 246 0.62 -11.94 19.29
N LEU A 247 0.01 -11.48 18.19
CA LEU A 247 -0.25 -10.03 17.97
C LEU A 247 -1.70 -9.69 17.52
N ALA A 248 -2.66 -10.50 17.95
CA ALA A 248 -4.00 -10.65 17.36
C ALA A 248 -5.09 -9.64 17.78
N ALA A 249 -4.79 -8.34 17.95
CA ALA A 249 -5.86 -7.36 18.16
C ALA A 249 -6.44 -6.81 16.85
N ASP A 250 -5.61 -6.43 15.87
CA ASP A 250 -6.08 -5.73 14.66
C ASP A 250 -5.95 -6.54 13.35
N GLU A 251 -5.00 -7.47 13.25
CA GLU A 251 -4.80 -8.29 12.03
C GLU A 251 -5.95 -9.27 11.78
N TYR A 252 -6.52 -9.84 12.85
CA TYR A 252 -7.64 -10.78 12.76
C TYR A 252 -8.90 -10.12 12.18
N PHE A 253 -9.12 -8.83 12.47
CA PHE A 253 -10.26 -8.09 11.95
C PHE A 253 -10.12 -7.83 10.45
N VAL A 254 -8.94 -7.39 10.01
CA VAL A 254 -8.63 -7.18 8.58
C VAL A 254 -8.76 -8.48 7.79
N ASP A 255 -8.16 -9.57 8.29
CA ASP A 255 -8.23 -10.88 7.65
C ASP A 255 -9.68 -11.38 7.57
N SER A 256 -10.48 -11.16 8.62
CA SER A 256 -11.89 -11.54 8.62
C SER A 256 -12.73 -10.77 7.60
N ILE A 257 -12.45 -9.48 7.36
CA ILE A 257 -13.11 -8.70 6.31
C ILE A 257 -12.72 -9.21 4.93
N LEU A 258 -11.44 -9.50 4.71
CA LEU A 258 -10.96 -10.05 3.43
C LEU A 258 -11.54 -11.44 3.14
N GLU A 259 -11.71 -12.27 4.16
CA GLU A 259 -12.43 -13.55 4.03
C GLU A 259 -13.89 -13.34 3.59
N LEU A 260 -14.57 -12.33 4.14
CA LEU A 260 -15.94 -11.97 3.76
C LEU A 260 -16.03 -11.46 2.32
N GLU A 261 -15.13 -10.56 1.91
CA GLU A 261 -15.03 -10.07 0.53
C GLU A 261 -14.89 -11.23 -0.46
N LYS A 262 -13.99 -12.16 -0.17
CA LYS A 262 -13.75 -13.34 -1.02
C LYS A 262 -14.94 -14.29 -1.04
N LYS A 263 -15.54 -14.57 0.12
CA LYS A 263 -16.66 -15.51 0.26
C LYS A 263 -17.90 -15.00 -0.47
N HIS A 264 -18.18 -13.71 -0.36
CA HIS A 264 -19.38 -13.09 -0.91
C HIS A 264 -19.16 -12.41 -2.28
N LYS A 265 -17.92 -12.42 -2.79
CA LYS A 265 -17.50 -11.74 -4.03
C LYS A 265 -17.86 -10.24 -4.02
N VAL A 266 -17.75 -9.61 -2.85
CA VAL A 266 -18.02 -8.19 -2.64
C VAL A 266 -16.74 -7.47 -2.23
N TYR A 267 -16.75 -6.16 -2.30
CA TYR A 267 -15.67 -5.27 -1.92
C TYR A 267 -16.17 -4.33 -0.83
N VAL A 268 -15.56 -4.37 0.35
CA VAL A 268 -16.01 -3.58 1.49
C VAL A 268 -15.32 -2.23 1.47
N MET A 269 -16.11 -1.18 1.29
CA MET A 269 -15.60 0.19 1.30
C MET A 269 -15.36 0.68 2.73
N HIS A 270 -14.45 1.63 2.87
CA HIS A 270 -14.04 2.16 4.16
C HIS A 270 -15.20 2.87 4.89
N ASP A 271 -16.07 3.55 4.16
CA ASP A 271 -17.30 4.18 4.68
C ASP A 271 -18.22 3.16 5.38
N ALA A 272 -18.33 1.94 4.84
CA ALA A 272 -19.04 0.82 5.44
C ALA A 272 -18.42 0.42 6.80
N VAL A 273 -17.10 0.24 6.83
CA VAL A 273 -16.38 -0.08 8.08
C VAL A 273 -16.53 1.04 9.11
N ARG A 274 -16.45 2.30 8.67
CA ARG A 274 -16.64 3.46 9.54
C ARG A 274 -18.06 3.54 10.09
N ALA A 275 -19.07 3.29 9.26
CA ALA A 275 -20.47 3.26 9.69
C ALA A 275 -20.69 2.17 10.75
N ALA A 276 -20.13 0.97 10.55
CA ALA A 276 -20.20 -0.12 11.51
C ALA A 276 -19.49 0.21 12.84
N MET A 277 -18.34 0.88 12.78
CA MET A 277 -17.60 1.33 13.98
C MET A 277 -18.35 2.42 14.75
N ARG A 278 -18.89 3.43 14.05
CA ARG A 278 -19.70 4.50 14.67
C ARG A 278 -20.93 3.96 15.37
N TYR A 279 -21.68 3.09 14.68
CA TYR A 279 -22.86 2.46 15.27
C TYR A 279 -22.53 1.72 16.57
N ARG A 280 -21.42 0.98 16.59
CA ARG A 280 -20.97 0.27 17.78
C ARG A 280 -20.64 1.23 18.92
N GLU A 281 -19.88 2.29 18.65
CA GLU A 281 -19.47 3.28 19.65
C GLU A 281 -20.68 3.96 20.29
N GLU A 282 -21.71 4.24 19.50
CA GLU A 282 -22.97 4.81 19.98
C GLU A 282 -23.81 3.83 20.81
N ARG A 283 -23.80 2.53 20.48
CA ARG A 283 -24.70 1.54 21.10
C ARG A 283 -24.09 0.79 22.28
N PHE A 284 -22.77 0.57 22.28
CA PHE A 284 -22.04 -0.23 23.27
C PHE A 284 -20.73 0.47 23.69
N PRO A 285 -20.80 1.58 24.43
CA PRO A 285 -19.61 2.29 24.90
C PRO A 285 -18.80 1.41 25.86
N GLY A 286 -17.50 1.22 25.55
CA GLY A 286 -16.53 0.55 26.44
C GLY A 286 -16.24 -0.92 26.14
N GLU A 287 -16.95 -1.58 25.23
CA GLU A 287 -16.56 -2.91 24.73
C GLU A 287 -15.48 -2.77 23.66
N SER A 288 -14.43 -3.59 23.73
CA SER A 288 -13.29 -3.58 22.80
C SER A 288 -13.37 -4.64 21.68
N SER A 289 -14.38 -5.51 21.68
CA SER A 289 -14.45 -6.60 20.69
C SER A 289 -14.81 -6.11 19.27
N LEU A 290 -13.88 -6.28 18.32
CA LEU A 290 -14.08 -6.05 16.88
C LEU A 290 -15.02 -7.09 16.23
N GLY A 291 -15.49 -8.09 16.99
CA GLY A 291 -16.37 -9.16 16.50
C GLY A 291 -17.74 -8.64 16.05
N SER A 292 -18.33 -7.67 16.76
CA SER A 292 -19.62 -7.08 16.42
C SER A 292 -19.57 -6.24 15.14
N VAL A 293 -18.46 -5.53 14.92
CA VAL A 293 -18.20 -4.75 13.70
C VAL A 293 -18.07 -5.70 12.50
N ARG A 294 -17.36 -6.81 12.68
CA ARG A 294 -17.23 -7.85 11.65
C ARG A 294 -18.57 -8.46 11.29
N ASP A 295 -19.40 -8.78 12.29
CA ASP A 295 -20.70 -9.39 12.06
C ASP A 295 -21.65 -8.44 11.31
N LEU A 296 -21.57 -7.13 11.59
CA LEU A 296 -22.29 -6.10 10.83
C LEU A 296 -21.83 -6.00 9.37
N ILE A 297 -20.52 -6.03 9.14
CA ILE A 297 -19.93 -6.02 7.79
C ILE A 297 -20.31 -7.31 7.05
N ARG A 298 -20.33 -8.46 7.72
CA ARG A 298 -20.79 -9.73 7.14
C ARG A 298 -22.23 -9.63 6.67
N ASP A 299 -23.10 -9.10 7.51
CA ASP A 299 -24.53 -9.05 7.19
C ASP A 299 -24.80 -8.05 6.04
N ALA A 300 -24.08 -6.93 6.01
CA ALA A 300 -24.07 -6.01 4.87
C ALA A 300 -23.50 -6.65 3.58
N ALA A 301 -22.40 -7.41 3.69
CA ALA A 301 -21.81 -8.13 2.57
C ALA A 301 -22.76 -9.20 1.99
N ILE A 302 -23.50 -9.91 2.84
CA ILE A 302 -24.53 -10.86 2.40
C ILE A 302 -25.64 -10.12 1.67
N TYR A 303 -26.13 -9.00 2.22
CA TYR A 303 -27.19 -8.19 1.60
C TYR A 303 -26.79 -7.69 0.20
N VAL A 304 -25.61 -7.10 0.08
CA VAL A 304 -25.07 -6.58 -1.19
C VAL A 304 -24.90 -7.68 -2.22
N SER A 305 -24.37 -8.84 -1.80
CA SER A 305 -24.22 -10.02 -2.65
C SER A 305 -25.57 -10.55 -3.16
N LEU A 306 -26.61 -10.57 -2.31
CA LEU A 306 -27.97 -10.97 -2.69
C LEU A 306 -28.64 -9.97 -3.65
N LYS A 307 -28.33 -8.68 -3.52
CA LYS A 307 -28.80 -7.61 -4.40
C LYS A 307 -28.14 -7.66 -5.79
N GLY A 308 -27.11 -8.49 -5.98
CA GLY A 308 -26.34 -8.57 -7.21
C GLY A 308 -25.33 -7.44 -7.40
N ASP A 309 -25.07 -6.67 -6.34
CA ASP A 309 -24.00 -5.66 -6.30
C ASP A 309 -22.73 -6.31 -5.70
N ASN A 310 -21.59 -5.67 -5.91
CA ASN A 310 -20.28 -6.14 -5.44
C ASN A 310 -19.55 -5.10 -4.60
N ILE A 311 -20.20 -4.01 -4.19
CA ILE A 311 -19.61 -2.96 -3.36
C ILE A 311 -20.47 -2.76 -2.11
N VAL A 312 -19.87 -2.92 -0.93
CA VAL A 312 -20.52 -2.65 0.36
C VAL A 312 -20.18 -1.23 0.81
N ARG A 313 -21.19 -0.38 0.97
CA ARG A 313 -21.08 1.02 1.40
C ARG A 313 -21.69 1.26 2.79
N SER A 314 -21.58 2.48 3.31
CA SER A 314 -22.21 2.88 4.58
C SER A 314 -23.70 2.61 4.64
N ASP A 315 -24.40 2.81 3.53
CA ASP A 315 -25.86 2.68 3.45
C ASP A 315 -26.28 1.21 3.59
N ASP A 316 -25.49 0.29 3.06
CA ASP A 316 -25.74 -1.15 3.16
C ASP A 316 -25.53 -1.64 4.60
N VAL A 317 -24.59 -1.05 5.33
CA VAL A 317 -24.40 -1.31 6.76
C VAL A 317 -25.57 -0.78 7.56
N THR A 318 -26.06 0.41 7.24
CA THR A 318 -27.25 1.00 7.87
C THR A 318 -28.50 0.16 7.62
N HIS A 319 -28.64 -0.37 6.40
CA HIS A 319 -29.73 -1.28 6.07
C HIS A 319 -29.62 -2.62 6.81
N ALA A 320 -28.42 -3.22 6.88
CA ALA A 320 -28.17 -4.44 7.66
C ALA A 320 -28.47 -4.23 9.16
N LEU A 321 -28.21 -3.02 9.66
CA LEU A 321 -28.54 -2.60 11.02
C LEU A 321 -30.05 -2.53 11.28
N GLU A 322 -30.80 -1.89 10.39
CA GLU A 322 -32.25 -1.79 10.48
C GLU A 322 -32.91 -3.16 10.41
N GLU A 323 -32.45 -4.04 9.52
CA GLU A 323 -32.91 -5.42 9.45
C GLU A 323 -32.54 -6.23 10.70
N GLY A 324 -31.32 -6.08 11.21
CA GLY A 324 -30.85 -6.74 12.43
C GLY A 324 -31.66 -6.30 13.66
N ALA A 325 -31.95 -5.01 13.79
CA ALA A 325 -32.80 -4.44 14.84
C ALA A 325 -34.25 -4.91 14.71
N ALA A 326 -34.78 -5.01 13.48
CA ALA A 326 -36.10 -5.58 13.22
C ALA A 326 -36.18 -7.08 13.61
N ARG A 327 -35.10 -7.84 13.40
CA ARG A 327 -34.99 -9.25 13.85
C ARG A 327 -34.84 -9.38 15.37
N ALA A 328 -34.19 -8.43 16.04
CA ALA A 328 -34.03 -8.45 17.51
C ALA A 328 -35.31 -8.04 18.25
N THR A 329 -36.12 -7.15 17.67
CA THR A 329 -37.41 -6.70 18.23
C THR A 329 -38.55 -7.66 17.91
N LYS A 330 -38.51 -8.34 16.76
CA LYS A 330 -39.40 -9.46 16.43
C LYS A 330 -38.72 -10.77 16.81
N GLY A 331 -38.88 -11.23 18.05
CA GLY A 331 -38.65 -12.62 18.40
C GLY A 331 -39.63 -13.57 17.68
N ALA A 332 -39.56 -13.64 16.36
CA ALA A 332 -40.31 -14.54 15.48
C ALA A 332 -39.80 -14.37 14.04
N VAL A 333 -39.34 -15.49 13.47
CA VAL A 333 -39.07 -15.66 12.03
C VAL A 333 -40.22 -15.08 11.18
N PRO A 334 -39.95 -14.21 10.19
CA PRO A 334 -40.85 -14.02 9.07
C PRO A 334 -40.42 -14.93 7.91
N SER A 335 -41.18 -16.02 7.80
CA SER A 335 -41.49 -16.92 6.67
C SER A 335 -41.41 -16.33 5.23
N SER A 336 -40.28 -15.78 4.76
CA SER A 336 -40.18 -15.35 3.35
C SER A 336 -38.79 -15.39 2.69
N LEU A 337 -37.84 -16.13 3.25
CA LEU A 337 -36.63 -16.52 2.53
C LEU A 337 -36.42 -18.04 2.70
N GLU A 338 -37.36 -18.83 2.17
CA GLU A 338 -37.06 -20.23 1.85
C GLU A 338 -36.10 -20.23 0.66
N GLU A 339 -34.94 -20.84 0.87
CA GLU A 339 -33.99 -21.17 -0.18
C GLU A 339 -34.68 -21.91 -1.33
N PRO A 340 -34.54 -21.48 -2.59
CA PRO A 340 -34.92 -22.34 -3.70
C PRO A 340 -33.79 -23.36 -3.91
N GLY A 341 -33.87 -24.54 -3.27
CA GLY A 341 -32.99 -25.63 -3.70
C GLY A 341 -32.64 -26.79 -2.77
N ALA A 342 -33.34 -27.03 -1.66
CA ALA A 342 -33.12 -28.27 -0.90
C ALA A 342 -34.18 -29.34 -1.24
N LYS A 343 -34.07 -29.93 -2.44
CA LYS A 343 -34.78 -31.19 -2.73
C LYS A 343 -34.20 -32.30 -1.86
N GLN A 344 -35.04 -32.79 -0.94
CA GLN A 344 -34.86 -34.00 -0.15
C GLN A 344 -34.40 -35.17 -1.03
N ILE A 345 -33.23 -35.72 -0.70
CA ILE A 345 -32.87 -37.10 -1.03
C ILE A 345 -32.51 -37.74 0.31
N TYR A 346 -33.43 -38.53 0.86
CA TYR A 346 -33.23 -39.90 1.35
C TYR A 346 -34.51 -40.40 2.03
N GLY A 347 -35.02 -41.55 1.56
CA GLY A 347 -35.84 -42.45 2.39
C GLY A 347 -37.14 -42.99 1.80
N LYS A 348 -37.08 -43.85 0.78
CA LYS A 348 -37.48 -45.27 0.89
C LYS A 348 -36.97 -46.07 -0.31
#